data_AF-A0A1K0KLT3-F1
#
_entry.id   AF-A0A1K0KLT3-F1
#
_cell.length_a   1.000
_cell.length_b   1.000
_cell.length_c   1.000
_cell.angle_alpha   90.00
_cell.angle_beta   90.00
_cell.angle_gamma   90.00
#
_symmetry.space_group_name_H-M   'P 1'
#
loop_
_entity.id
_entity.type
_entity.pdbx_description
1 polymer ?
#
loop_
_entity_poly.entity_id
_entity_poly.type
_entity_poly.pdbx_seq_one_letter_code
_entity_poly.pdbx_strand_id
1 'polypeptide(L)'
;MHYRRECWVTPDGKTVLAALPAGIIGGYGANLRRLCLMLHAQGQVTTARLTTLLNDIGLDISKRQIVRLLTRQLDGFVAEDAAVLHAGLVSSSYVTVDDTGARHSHNPCYATHIGGPNFTVFRTTKSKSRLNFLSLLRGGYQDYVLNDAAFDYLKERRADAAVTAGLRALEPQRFCNQVPFLAHLADSGIDIFDRQEIGTLAEAGLWGAIRHHGLVGNMVIVSDDAGQFRVGNHALCWVHGCFIRSCGQSDGAQGDTGHHP
;
A
#
# COMPACT_ATOMS: atom_id res chain seq x y z
N MET A 1 -4.77 33.27 -21.68
CA MET A 1 -4.74 32.38 -22.87
C MET A 1 -6.15 31.90 -23.16
N HIS A 2 -6.65 32.08 -24.39
CA HIS A 2 -7.98 31.60 -24.79
C HIS A 2 -7.83 30.52 -25.87
N TYR A 3 -8.48 29.37 -25.67
CA TYR A 3 -8.57 28.35 -26.72
C TYR A 3 -9.68 28.74 -27.69
N ARG A 4 -9.34 28.87 -28.96
CA ARG A 4 -10.33 28.96 -30.03
C ARG A 4 -10.70 27.53 -30.44
N ARG A 5 -11.99 27.20 -30.40
CA ARG A 5 -12.53 25.91 -30.78
C ARG A 5 -13.49 26.12 -31.94
N GLU A 6 -13.43 25.23 -32.92
CA GLU A 6 -14.41 25.23 -34.00
C GLU A 6 -15.80 24.93 -33.45
N CYS A 7 -16.78 25.66 -33.97
CA CYS A 7 -18.17 25.61 -33.56
C CYS A 7 -19.00 25.53 -34.82
N TRP A 8 -19.77 24.46 -34.96
CA TRP A 8 -20.68 24.24 -36.08
C TRP A 8 -22.11 24.31 -35.58
N VAL A 9 -23.00 24.84 -36.41
CA VAL A 9 -24.45 24.79 -36.19
C VAL A 9 -25.01 23.79 -37.18
N THR A 10 -25.66 22.74 -36.68
CA THR A 10 -26.31 21.73 -37.52
C THR A 10 -27.61 22.29 -38.12
N PRO A 11 -28.14 21.70 -39.22
CA PRO A 11 -29.38 22.17 -39.84
C PRO A 11 -30.61 22.14 -38.92
N ASP A 12 -30.61 21.30 -37.89
CA ASP A 12 -31.63 21.25 -36.82
C ASP A 12 -31.39 22.27 -35.69
N GLY A 13 -30.42 23.18 -35.85
CA GLY A 13 -30.14 24.27 -34.91
C GLY A 13 -29.29 23.87 -33.69
N LYS A 14 -28.69 22.68 -33.67
CA LYS A 14 -27.81 22.26 -32.57
C LYS A 14 -26.39 22.74 -32.78
N THR A 15 -25.78 23.19 -31.70
CA THR A 15 -24.39 23.64 -31.71
C THR A 15 -23.46 22.47 -31.37
N VAL A 16 -22.54 22.13 -32.29
CA VAL A 16 -21.48 21.14 -32.09
C VAL A 16 -20.16 21.88 -31.90
N LEU A 17 -19.51 21.67 -30.77
CA LEU A 17 -18.25 22.33 -30.42
C LEU A 17 -17.10 21.31 -30.46
N ALA A 18 -16.07 21.55 -31.28
CA ALA A 18 -14.90 20.69 -31.41
C ALA A 18 -14.29 20.34 -30.05
N ALA A 19 -13.88 19.10 -29.81
CA ALA A 19 -13.28 18.70 -28.54
C ALA A 19 -12.02 19.53 -28.23
N LEU A 20 -11.69 19.68 -26.95
CA LEU A 20 -10.39 20.23 -26.56
C LEU A 20 -9.27 19.26 -26.98
N PRO A 21 -8.08 19.75 -27.34
CA PRO A 21 -6.91 18.90 -27.51
C PRO A 21 -6.72 17.93 -26.34
N ALA A 22 -6.26 16.72 -26.66
CA ALA A 22 -6.04 15.67 -25.67
C ALA A 22 -5.14 16.17 -24.53
N GLY A 23 -5.51 15.88 -23.29
CA GLY A 23 -4.75 16.27 -22.10
C GLY A 23 -5.06 17.66 -21.53
N ILE A 24 -6.02 18.40 -22.09
CA ILE A 24 -6.49 19.67 -21.50
C ILE A 24 -7.66 19.43 -20.55
N ILE A 25 -7.50 19.83 -19.29
CA ILE A 25 -8.52 19.71 -18.25
C ILE A 25 -8.87 21.11 -17.73
N GLY A 26 -10.13 21.52 -17.92
CA GLY A 26 -10.60 22.82 -17.43
C GLY A 26 -9.88 24.02 -18.04
N GLY A 27 -9.30 23.87 -19.23
CA GLY A 27 -8.53 24.90 -19.93
C GLY A 27 -7.02 24.85 -19.70
N TYR A 28 -6.50 23.91 -18.90
CA TYR A 28 -5.07 23.80 -18.64
C TYR A 28 -4.51 22.48 -19.17
N GLY A 29 -3.34 22.55 -19.80
CA GLY A 29 -2.63 21.38 -20.31
C GLY A 29 -1.98 20.54 -19.21
N ALA A 30 -1.52 19.34 -19.58
CA ALA A 30 -0.96 18.34 -18.67
C ALA A 30 0.25 18.84 -17.86
N ASN A 31 1.11 19.70 -18.43
CA ASN A 31 2.31 20.22 -17.76
C ASN A 31 1.98 21.10 -16.55
N LEU A 32 0.99 22.00 -16.67
CA LEU A 32 0.57 22.82 -15.55
C LEU A 32 -0.05 21.96 -14.46
N ARG A 33 -0.86 20.96 -14.84
CA ARG A 33 -1.44 20.02 -13.87
C ARG A 33 -0.36 19.26 -13.11
N ARG A 34 0.67 18.76 -13.80
CA ARG A 34 1.83 18.10 -13.19
C ARG A 34 2.56 19.01 -12.22
N LEU A 35 2.81 20.27 -12.61
CA LEU A 35 3.43 21.27 -11.74
C LEU A 35 2.60 21.52 -10.47
N CYS A 36 1.29 21.70 -10.62
CA CYS A 36 0.37 21.88 -9.48
C CYS A 36 0.40 20.69 -8.52
N LEU A 37 0.38 19.45 -9.05
CA LEU A 37 0.44 18.23 -8.25
C LEU A 37 1.77 18.12 -7.49
N MET A 38 2.90 18.37 -8.16
CA MET A 38 4.22 18.34 -7.53
C MET A 38 4.34 19.39 -6.42
N LEU A 39 3.98 20.64 -6.69
CA LEU A 39 4.05 21.71 -5.69
C LEU A 39 3.10 21.45 -4.50
N HIS A 40 1.92 20.90 -4.76
CA HIS A 40 0.97 20.61 -3.70
C HIS A 40 1.40 19.43 -2.83
N ALA A 41 1.73 18.29 -3.45
CA ALA A 41 2.00 17.04 -2.75
C ALA A 41 3.44 17.00 -2.18
N GLN A 42 4.44 17.30 -3.00
CA GLN A 42 5.85 17.26 -2.60
C GLN A 42 6.29 18.58 -1.97
N GLY A 43 5.89 19.71 -2.57
CA GLY A 43 6.28 21.05 -2.09
C GLY A 43 5.46 21.56 -0.89
N GLN A 44 4.44 20.80 -0.46
CA GLN A 44 3.52 21.18 0.62
C GLN A 44 2.89 22.58 0.42
N VAL A 45 2.78 23.04 -0.82
CA VAL A 45 2.23 24.37 -1.14
C VAL A 45 0.70 24.29 -1.04
N THR A 46 0.11 25.14 -0.20
CA THR A 46 -1.34 25.19 -0.03
C THR A 46 -2.04 25.63 -1.32
N THR A 47 -3.29 25.22 -1.52
CA THR A 47 -4.07 25.62 -2.71
C THR A 47 -4.17 27.14 -2.85
N ALA A 48 -4.21 27.87 -1.71
CA ALA A 48 -4.25 29.34 -1.71
C ALA A 48 -2.93 29.92 -2.23
N ARG A 49 -1.78 29.44 -1.72
CA ARG A 49 -0.45 29.86 -2.20
C ARG A 49 -0.23 29.49 -3.66
N LEU A 50 -0.66 28.31 -4.10
CA LEU A 50 -0.65 27.92 -5.51
C LEU A 50 -1.47 28.88 -6.37
N THR A 51 -2.64 29.33 -5.88
CA THR A 51 -3.47 30.30 -6.60
C THR A 51 -2.72 31.61 -6.79
N THR A 52 -2.16 32.18 -5.72
CA THR A 52 -1.39 33.41 -5.79
C THR A 52 -0.19 33.27 -6.73
N LEU A 53 0.63 32.22 -6.54
CA LEU A 53 1.82 31.98 -7.35
C LEU A 53 1.51 31.92 -8.85
N LEU A 54 0.45 31.21 -9.24
CA LEU A 54 0.08 31.08 -10.64
C LEU A 54 -0.47 32.39 -11.22
N ASN A 55 -1.22 33.17 -10.44
CA ASN A 55 -1.69 34.49 -10.88
C ASN A 55 -0.54 35.49 -11.02
N ASP A 56 0.44 35.47 -10.12
CA ASP A 56 1.60 36.36 -10.16
C ASP A 56 2.49 36.15 -11.41
N ILE A 57 2.51 34.92 -11.95
CA ILE A 57 3.19 34.62 -13.23
C ILE A 57 2.29 34.83 -14.46
N GLY A 58 1.10 35.43 -14.29
CA GLY A 58 0.19 35.80 -15.37
C GLY A 58 -0.82 34.72 -15.80
N LEU A 59 -1.03 33.66 -15.02
CA LEU A 59 -2.07 32.66 -15.27
C LEU A 59 -3.35 33.00 -14.50
N ASP A 60 -4.39 33.45 -15.20
CA ASP A 60 -5.72 33.70 -14.64
C ASP A 60 -6.41 32.39 -14.22
N ILE A 61 -6.22 32.00 -12.95
CA ILE A 61 -6.73 30.76 -12.38
C ILE A 61 -7.36 30.98 -11.01
N SER A 62 -8.57 30.46 -10.84
CA SER A 62 -9.26 30.46 -9.54
C SER A 62 -8.82 29.29 -8.65
N LYS A 63 -8.95 29.46 -7.33
CA LYS A 63 -8.76 28.38 -6.34
C LYS A 63 -9.58 27.12 -6.67
N ARG A 64 -10.83 27.29 -7.16
CA ARG A 64 -11.69 26.16 -7.53
C ARG A 64 -11.15 25.38 -8.73
N GLN A 65 -10.53 26.05 -9.70
CA GLN A 65 -9.86 25.38 -10.82
C GLN A 65 -8.62 24.60 -10.35
N ILE A 66 -7.82 25.16 -9.43
CA ILE A 66 -6.69 24.43 -8.82
C ILE A 66 -7.17 23.17 -8.12
N VAL A 67 -8.21 23.27 -7.28
CA VAL A 67 -8.78 22.08 -6.62
C VAL A 67 -9.25 21.05 -7.63
N ARG A 68 -9.87 21.45 -8.74
CA ARG A 68 -10.26 20.52 -9.82
C ARG A 68 -9.06 19.86 -10.49
N LEU A 69 -7.96 20.58 -10.74
CA LEU A 69 -6.74 20.03 -11.31
C LEU A 69 -6.10 18.98 -10.39
N LEU A 70 -6.17 19.20 -9.07
CA LEU A 70 -5.62 18.31 -8.05
C LEU A 70 -6.50 17.09 -7.75
N THR A 71 -7.81 17.14 -8.02
CA THR A 71 -8.77 16.11 -7.55
C THR A 71 -9.49 15.33 -8.64
N ARG A 72 -9.49 15.78 -9.90
CA ARG A 72 -10.18 15.11 -11.01
C ARG A 72 -9.23 14.30 -11.86
N GLN A 73 -9.71 13.20 -12.45
CA GLN A 73 -8.95 12.31 -13.36
C GLN A 73 -7.64 11.82 -12.74
N LEU A 74 -7.72 11.30 -11.51
CA LEU A 74 -6.57 10.75 -10.78
C LEU A 74 -6.30 9.28 -11.10
N ASP A 75 -7.19 8.61 -11.85
CA ASP A 75 -7.11 7.18 -12.12
C ASP A 75 -5.78 6.76 -12.76
N GLY A 76 -5.23 7.60 -13.65
CA GLY A 76 -3.90 7.38 -14.22
C GLY A 76 -2.77 7.41 -13.18
N PHE A 77 -2.83 8.34 -12.22
CA PHE A 77 -1.85 8.39 -11.13
C PHE A 77 -2.03 7.23 -10.15
N VAL A 78 -3.26 6.79 -9.91
CA VAL A 78 -3.54 5.61 -9.08
C VAL A 78 -2.99 4.35 -9.73
N ALA A 79 -3.14 4.20 -11.06
CA ALA A 79 -2.56 3.09 -11.80
C ALA A 79 -1.02 3.14 -11.80
N GLU A 80 -0.43 4.33 -11.98
CA GLU A 80 1.02 4.53 -11.91
C GLU A 80 1.57 4.19 -10.52
N ASP A 81 0.93 4.68 -9.46
CA ASP A 81 1.30 4.39 -8.07
C ASP A 81 1.19 2.89 -7.74
N ALA A 82 0.16 2.20 -8.22
CA ALA A 82 0.06 0.74 -8.10
C ALA A 82 1.17 0.00 -8.86
N ALA A 83 1.51 0.45 -10.07
CA ALA A 83 2.58 -0.12 -10.88
C ALA A 83 3.96 0.10 -10.24
N VAL A 84 4.20 1.27 -9.65
CA VAL A 84 5.42 1.59 -8.89
C VAL A 84 5.56 0.66 -7.69
N LEU A 85 4.48 0.47 -6.91
CA LEU A 85 4.50 -0.46 -5.79
C LEU A 85 4.81 -1.88 -6.25
N HIS A 86 4.12 -2.38 -7.28
CA HIS A 86 4.36 -3.71 -7.84
C HIS A 86 5.82 -3.87 -8.29
N ALA A 87 6.32 -2.96 -9.13
CA ALA A 87 7.69 -3.01 -9.63
C ALA A 87 8.72 -2.93 -8.50
N GLY A 88 8.46 -2.11 -7.48
CA GLY A 88 9.29 -1.99 -6.29
C GLY A 88 9.35 -3.29 -5.48
N LEU A 89 8.21 -3.94 -5.26
CA LEU A 89 8.09 -5.19 -4.51
C LEU A 89 8.68 -6.41 -5.23
N VAL A 90 8.76 -6.37 -6.56
CA VAL A 90 9.39 -7.42 -7.37
C VAL A 90 10.91 -7.24 -7.47
N SER A 91 11.38 -5.99 -7.62
CA SER A 91 12.78 -5.71 -7.95
C SER A 91 13.69 -5.42 -6.74
N SER A 92 13.13 -4.98 -5.61
CA SER A 92 13.96 -4.56 -4.48
C SER A 92 14.43 -5.76 -3.66
N SER A 93 15.66 -5.70 -3.14
CA SER A 93 16.19 -6.70 -2.21
C SER A 93 15.69 -6.49 -0.78
N TYR A 94 15.30 -5.26 -0.44
CA TYR A 94 14.70 -4.93 0.84
C TYR A 94 13.68 -3.80 0.69
N VAL A 95 12.77 -3.71 1.65
CA VAL A 95 11.89 -2.57 1.85
C VAL A 95 11.89 -2.16 3.32
N THR A 96 11.80 -0.86 3.58
CA THR A 96 11.55 -0.31 4.90
C THR A 96 10.07 0.00 5.04
N VAL A 97 9.50 -0.37 6.18
CA VAL A 97 8.09 -0.15 6.49
C VAL A 97 7.93 0.51 7.84
N ASP A 98 7.00 1.46 7.90
CA ASP A 98 6.66 2.20 9.11
C ASP A 98 5.18 2.62 9.09
N ASP A 99 4.58 2.78 10.26
CA ASP A 99 3.22 3.31 10.42
C ASP A 99 3.26 4.63 11.19
N THR A 100 2.94 5.72 10.51
CA THR A 100 2.78 7.03 11.14
C THR A 100 1.30 7.35 11.37
N GLY A 101 0.96 7.85 12.56
CA GLY A 101 -0.38 8.31 12.87
C GLY A 101 -0.79 9.51 11.99
N ALA A 102 -1.97 9.44 11.40
CA ALA A 102 -2.54 10.47 10.55
C ALA A 102 -3.99 10.79 10.95
N ARG A 103 -4.54 11.88 10.42
CA ARG A 103 -5.96 12.20 10.55
C ARG A 103 -6.57 12.44 9.19
N HIS A 104 -7.70 11.78 8.93
CA HIS A 104 -8.47 11.99 7.71
C HIS A 104 -9.92 12.28 8.08
N SER A 105 -10.41 13.46 7.68
CA SER A 105 -11.76 13.93 8.01
C SER A 105 -12.06 13.84 9.52
N HIS A 106 -11.10 14.31 10.34
CA HIS A 106 -11.10 14.27 11.81
C HIS A 106 -11.00 12.89 12.45
N ASN A 107 -11.09 11.81 11.69
CA ASN A 107 -10.94 10.45 12.20
C ASN A 107 -9.46 10.05 12.26
N PRO A 108 -9.05 9.30 13.30
CA PRO A 108 -7.71 8.73 13.34
C PRO A 108 -7.53 7.73 12.20
N CYS A 109 -6.38 7.82 11.54
CA CYS A 109 -5.95 6.87 10.52
C CYS A 109 -4.45 6.62 10.69
N TYR A 110 -3.93 5.67 9.92
CA TYR A 110 -2.52 5.32 9.88
C TYR A 110 -2.04 5.45 8.44
N ALA A 111 -0.93 6.15 8.26
CA ALA A 111 -0.20 6.23 7.01
C ALA A 111 0.95 5.23 7.07
N THR A 112 0.80 4.13 6.34
CA THR A 112 1.85 3.13 6.16
C THR A 112 2.79 3.59 5.07
N HIS A 113 4.07 3.70 5.41
CA HIS A 113 5.17 3.90 4.49
C HIS A 113 5.69 2.55 4.01
N ILE A 114 5.91 2.40 2.70
CA ILE A 114 6.61 1.26 2.10
C ILE A 114 7.64 1.85 1.13
N GLY A 115 8.93 1.70 1.44
CA GLY A 115 10.01 2.31 0.68
C GLY A 115 11.12 1.32 0.35
N GLY A 116 11.68 1.44 -0.84
CA GLY A 116 12.92 0.78 -1.26
C GLY A 116 13.91 1.81 -1.80
N PRO A 117 15.08 1.38 -2.32
CA PRO A 117 16.09 2.29 -2.87
C PRO A 117 15.57 3.20 -3.99
N ASN A 118 14.63 2.69 -4.79
CA ASN A 118 14.17 3.33 -6.04
C ASN A 118 12.70 3.77 -5.99
N PHE A 119 11.99 3.56 -4.89
CA PHE A 119 10.57 3.87 -4.81
C PHE A 119 10.12 4.15 -3.38
N THR A 120 9.03 4.90 -3.25
CA THR A 120 8.37 5.12 -1.97
C THR A 120 6.88 5.28 -2.20
N VAL A 121 6.10 4.58 -1.41
CA VAL A 121 4.65 4.54 -1.52
C VAL A 121 4.06 4.75 -0.12
N PHE A 122 2.98 5.54 -0.08
CA PHE A 122 2.22 5.78 1.14
C PHE A 122 0.80 5.24 0.98
N ARG A 123 0.28 4.63 2.05
CA ARG A 123 -1.07 4.08 2.10
C ARG A 123 -1.75 4.50 3.38
N THR A 124 -2.88 5.18 3.27
CA THR A 124 -3.64 5.62 4.43
C THR A 124 -4.82 4.71 4.67
N THR A 125 -4.86 4.04 5.82
CA THR A 125 -5.95 3.14 6.22
C THR A 125 -6.44 3.50 7.62
N LYS A 126 -7.60 2.96 8.02
CA LYS A 126 -8.19 3.20 9.35
C LYS A 126 -7.71 2.21 10.42
N SER A 127 -6.94 1.18 10.04
CA SER A 127 -6.60 0.06 10.90
C SER A 127 -5.10 -0.17 10.92
N LYS A 128 -4.56 -0.35 12.13
CA LYS A 128 -3.19 -0.80 12.37
C LYS A 128 -3.24 -2.28 12.72
N SER A 129 -3.07 -3.14 11.72
CA SER A 129 -3.06 -4.60 11.89
C SER A 129 -2.21 -5.26 10.82
N ARG A 130 -1.77 -6.50 11.08
CA ARG A 130 -1.00 -7.27 10.11
C ARG A 130 -1.82 -7.62 8.88
N LEU A 131 -3.09 -7.99 9.06
CA LEU A 131 -4.03 -8.19 7.95
C LEU A 131 -4.12 -6.94 7.06
N ASN A 132 -4.17 -5.74 7.65
CA ASN A 132 -4.14 -4.49 6.90
C ASN A 132 -2.82 -4.35 6.14
N PHE A 133 -1.68 -4.58 6.80
CA PHE A 133 -0.36 -4.50 6.16
C PHE A 133 -0.22 -5.47 4.97
N LEU A 134 -0.64 -6.73 5.12
CA LEU A 134 -0.64 -7.72 4.02
C LEU A 134 -1.57 -7.29 2.87
N SER A 135 -2.73 -6.72 3.18
CA SER A 135 -3.63 -6.16 2.16
C SER A 135 -2.98 -5.03 1.37
N LEU A 136 -2.15 -4.20 2.03
CA LEU A 136 -1.37 -3.14 1.37
C LEU A 136 -0.22 -3.70 0.52
N LEU A 137 0.52 -4.70 1.03
CA LEU A 137 1.60 -5.36 0.29
C LEU A 137 1.13 -6.09 -0.96
N ARG A 138 -0.11 -6.55 -1.00
CA ARG A 138 -0.73 -7.17 -2.17
C ARG A 138 -0.88 -6.22 -3.37
N GLY A 139 -0.49 -4.94 -3.27
CA GLY A 139 -0.23 -4.11 -4.47
C GLY A 139 -1.44 -3.82 -5.37
N GLY A 140 -2.66 -4.00 -4.86
CA GLY A 140 -3.91 -3.78 -5.60
C GLY A 140 -4.66 -5.05 -6.00
N TYR A 141 -4.02 -6.23 -5.97
CA TYR A 141 -4.74 -7.49 -6.15
C TYR A 141 -5.81 -7.66 -5.06
N GLN A 142 -6.88 -8.37 -5.37
CA GLN A 142 -8.01 -8.59 -4.44
C GLN A 142 -8.18 -10.05 -4.05
N ASP A 143 -7.39 -10.94 -4.65
CA ASP A 143 -7.50 -12.37 -4.45
C ASP A 143 -6.89 -12.87 -3.14
N TYR A 144 -7.36 -14.05 -2.76
CA TYR A 144 -6.82 -14.88 -1.69
C TYR A 144 -6.38 -16.20 -2.32
N VAL A 145 -5.23 -16.72 -1.90
CA VAL A 145 -4.69 -17.96 -2.45
C VAL A 145 -4.24 -18.86 -1.30
N LEU A 146 -4.76 -20.09 -1.28
CA LEU A 146 -4.26 -21.16 -0.41
C LEU A 146 -3.26 -22.00 -1.21
N ASN A 147 -1.98 -21.70 -1.04
CA ASN A 147 -0.84 -22.42 -1.62
C ASN A 147 0.14 -22.83 -0.51
N ASP A 148 1.24 -23.48 -0.87
CA ASP A 148 2.25 -23.90 0.12
C ASP A 148 2.75 -22.73 0.99
N ALA A 149 2.92 -21.53 0.42
CA ALA A 149 3.31 -20.36 1.21
C ALA A 149 2.26 -19.94 2.26
N ALA A 150 0.96 -20.05 1.93
CA ALA A 150 -0.10 -19.83 2.91
C ALA A 150 -0.05 -20.86 4.05
N PHE A 151 0.21 -22.13 3.73
CA PHE A 151 0.31 -23.19 4.73
C PHE A 151 1.59 -23.08 5.59
N ASP A 152 2.72 -22.68 4.99
CA ASP A 152 3.95 -22.37 5.74
C ASP A 152 3.72 -21.20 6.70
N TYR A 153 2.98 -20.16 6.27
CA TYR A 153 2.58 -19.06 7.13
C TYR A 153 1.71 -19.52 8.32
N LEU A 154 0.73 -20.40 8.07
CA LEU A 154 -0.10 -20.97 9.14
C LEU A 154 0.72 -21.79 10.14
N LYS A 155 1.71 -22.55 9.65
CA LYS A 155 2.63 -23.32 10.48
C LYS A 155 3.50 -22.43 11.36
N GLU A 156 4.07 -21.35 10.80
CA GLU A 156 4.83 -20.35 11.57
C GLU A 156 3.98 -19.70 12.66
N ARG A 157 2.69 -19.50 12.39
CA ARG A 157 1.72 -18.94 13.34
C ARG A 157 1.15 -19.95 14.34
N ARG A 158 1.56 -21.22 14.26
CA ARG A 158 1.05 -22.32 15.11
C ARG A 158 -0.48 -22.45 15.04
N ALA A 159 -1.06 -22.27 13.85
CA ALA A 159 -2.46 -22.54 13.62
C ALA A 159 -2.79 -24.02 13.87
N ASP A 160 -4.07 -24.33 14.12
CA ASP A 160 -4.50 -25.70 14.37
C ASP A 160 -4.15 -26.60 13.17
N ALA A 161 -3.41 -27.68 13.45
CA ALA A 161 -2.96 -28.63 12.44
C ALA A 161 -4.15 -29.37 11.78
N ALA A 162 -5.24 -29.61 12.51
CA ALA A 162 -6.43 -30.26 11.97
C ALA A 162 -7.14 -29.36 10.95
N VAL A 163 -7.29 -28.07 11.28
CA VAL A 163 -7.88 -27.07 10.39
C VAL A 163 -7.01 -26.86 9.15
N THR A 164 -5.69 -26.77 9.34
CA THR A 164 -4.72 -26.62 8.25
C THR A 164 -4.73 -27.82 7.31
N ALA A 165 -4.83 -29.04 7.84
CA ALA A 165 -4.90 -30.26 7.04
C ALA A 165 -6.23 -30.38 6.27
N GLY A 166 -7.35 -29.99 6.89
CA GLY A 166 -8.67 -30.00 6.24
C GLY A 166 -8.79 -29.04 5.05
N LEU A 167 -8.06 -27.93 5.09
CA LEU A 167 -8.03 -26.94 4.00
C LEU A 167 -7.04 -27.29 2.88
N ARG A 168 -6.15 -28.28 3.08
CA ARG A 168 -5.09 -28.58 2.13
C ARG A 168 -5.63 -29.40 0.95
N ALA A 169 -5.67 -28.77 -0.22
CA ALA A 169 -5.95 -29.43 -1.49
C ALA A 169 -4.63 -29.78 -2.21
N LEU A 170 -4.73 -30.69 -3.19
CA LEU A 170 -3.60 -31.07 -4.05
C LEU A 170 -3.14 -29.90 -4.95
N GLU A 171 -4.10 -29.07 -5.37
CA GLU A 171 -3.86 -27.90 -6.22
C GLU A 171 -4.08 -26.60 -5.44
N PRO A 172 -3.35 -25.50 -5.75
CA PRO A 172 -3.57 -24.20 -5.13
C PRO A 172 -4.99 -23.69 -5.35
N GLN A 173 -5.67 -23.32 -4.26
CA GLN A 173 -7.03 -22.79 -4.33
C GLN A 173 -7.00 -21.26 -4.41
N ARG A 174 -7.67 -20.69 -5.40
CA ARG A 174 -7.71 -19.24 -5.64
C ARG A 174 -9.12 -18.69 -5.54
N PHE A 175 -9.25 -17.58 -4.82
CA PHE A 175 -10.50 -16.89 -4.57
C PHE A 175 -10.38 -15.45 -5.05
N CYS A 176 -11.34 -14.95 -5.81
CA CYS A 176 -11.24 -13.63 -6.44
C CYS A 176 -11.31 -12.45 -5.45
N ASN A 177 -11.92 -12.66 -4.28
CA ASN A 177 -12.01 -11.69 -3.20
C ASN A 177 -12.30 -12.38 -1.85
N GLN A 178 -12.53 -11.58 -0.80
CA GLN A 178 -12.78 -12.07 0.56
C GLN A 178 -14.07 -12.90 0.68
N VAL A 179 -15.12 -12.60 -0.09
CA VAL A 179 -16.43 -13.27 0.02
C VAL A 179 -16.35 -14.77 -0.30
N PRO A 180 -15.87 -15.20 -1.49
CA PRO A 180 -15.74 -16.63 -1.79
C PRO A 180 -14.71 -17.32 -0.91
N PHE A 181 -13.69 -16.59 -0.43
CA PHE A 181 -12.74 -17.14 0.53
C PHE A 181 -13.40 -17.49 1.86
N LEU A 182 -14.18 -16.57 2.44
CA LEU A 182 -14.90 -16.84 3.70
C LEU A 182 -15.98 -17.92 3.54
N ALA A 183 -16.67 -17.96 2.39
CA ALA A 183 -17.62 -19.04 2.10
C ALA A 183 -16.94 -20.41 2.12
N HIS A 184 -15.77 -20.53 1.49
CA HIS A 184 -15.00 -21.77 1.51
C HIS A 184 -14.55 -22.19 2.93
N LEU A 185 -14.18 -21.23 3.78
CA LEU A 185 -13.85 -21.53 5.17
C LEU A 185 -15.07 -22.05 5.94
N ALA A 186 -16.24 -21.41 5.75
CA ALA A 186 -17.49 -21.85 6.36
C ALA A 186 -17.89 -23.27 5.92
N ASP A 187 -17.78 -23.55 4.61
CA ASP A 187 -18.07 -24.87 4.03
C ASP A 187 -17.11 -25.95 4.55
N SER A 188 -15.89 -25.56 4.94
CA SER A 188 -14.88 -26.44 5.54
C SER A 188 -15.10 -26.67 7.04
N GLY A 189 -16.18 -26.13 7.61
CA GLY A 189 -16.55 -26.31 9.03
C GLY A 189 -15.86 -25.35 10.00
N ILE A 190 -15.25 -24.27 9.50
CA ILE A 190 -14.59 -23.27 10.34
C ILE A 190 -15.63 -22.27 10.84
N ASP A 191 -15.58 -21.96 12.14
CA ASP A 191 -16.49 -20.99 12.74
C ASP A 191 -16.16 -19.58 12.25
N ILE A 192 -17.04 -19.02 11.42
CA ILE A 192 -16.92 -17.66 10.90
C ILE A 192 -17.12 -16.57 11.96
N PHE A 193 -17.42 -16.93 13.21
CA PHE A 193 -17.47 -16.01 14.34
C PHE A 193 -16.16 -15.97 15.15
N ASP A 194 -15.26 -16.95 14.98
CA ASP A 194 -13.92 -16.89 15.57
C ASP A 194 -13.04 -15.91 14.80
N ARG A 195 -13.01 -14.67 15.29
CA ARG A 195 -12.23 -13.58 14.68
C ARG A 195 -10.73 -13.84 14.68
N GLN A 196 -10.21 -14.62 15.62
CA GLN A 196 -8.77 -14.88 15.73
C GLN A 196 -8.36 -15.92 14.69
N GLU A 197 -9.13 -16.99 14.59
CA GLU A 197 -8.91 -18.04 13.60
C GLU A 197 -9.07 -17.51 12.18
N ILE A 198 -10.17 -16.83 11.88
CA ILE A 198 -10.40 -16.21 10.57
C ILE A 198 -9.35 -15.16 10.26
N GLY A 199 -8.94 -14.36 11.25
CA GLY A 199 -7.87 -13.37 11.06
C GLY A 199 -6.58 -14.03 10.59
N THR A 200 -6.19 -15.13 11.23
CA THR A 200 -4.98 -15.88 10.90
C THR A 200 -5.08 -16.55 9.53
N LEU A 201 -6.24 -17.14 9.20
CA LEU A 201 -6.50 -17.75 7.90
C LEU A 201 -6.55 -16.71 6.77
N ALA A 202 -7.14 -15.54 7.02
CA ALA A 202 -7.17 -14.44 6.06
C ALA A 202 -5.77 -13.85 5.85
N GLU A 203 -4.96 -13.73 6.89
CA GLU A 203 -3.54 -13.37 6.76
C GLU A 203 -2.80 -14.38 5.87
N ALA A 204 -3.00 -15.69 6.10
CA ALA A 204 -2.40 -16.75 5.30
C ALA A 204 -2.83 -16.68 3.83
N GLY A 205 -4.13 -16.50 3.55
CA GLY A 205 -4.64 -16.38 2.19
C GLY A 205 -4.12 -15.14 1.46
N LEU A 206 -3.94 -14.02 2.16
CA LEU A 206 -3.28 -12.82 1.60
C LEU A 206 -1.80 -13.06 1.33
N TRP A 207 -1.09 -13.72 2.26
CA TRP A 207 0.31 -14.07 2.08
C TRP A 207 0.51 -15.01 0.89
N GLY A 208 -0.35 -16.02 0.74
CA GLY A 208 -0.36 -16.89 -0.42
C GLY A 208 -0.58 -16.12 -1.72
N ALA A 209 -1.48 -15.13 -1.73
CA ALA A 209 -1.71 -14.28 -2.90
C ALA A 209 -0.49 -13.41 -3.23
N ILE A 210 0.16 -12.80 -2.24
CA ILE A 210 1.41 -12.04 -2.40
C ILE A 210 2.47 -12.91 -3.10
N ARG A 211 2.66 -14.14 -2.60
CA ARG A 211 3.63 -15.09 -3.16
C ARG A 211 3.25 -15.60 -4.54
N HIS A 212 1.96 -15.85 -4.78
CA HIS A 212 1.45 -16.28 -6.09
C HIS A 212 1.73 -15.23 -7.18
N HIS A 213 1.60 -13.93 -6.86
CA HIS A 213 1.92 -12.84 -7.79
C HIS A 213 3.42 -12.51 -7.86
N GLY A 214 4.28 -13.31 -7.22
CA GLY A 214 5.73 -13.10 -7.22
C GLY A 214 6.19 -11.86 -6.44
N LEU A 215 5.32 -11.31 -5.58
CA LEU A 215 5.65 -10.17 -4.74
C LEU A 215 6.46 -10.65 -3.54
N VAL A 216 7.39 -9.79 -3.07
CA VAL A 216 8.14 -10.02 -1.83
C VAL A 216 8.88 -11.36 -1.84
N GLY A 217 9.59 -11.69 -2.93
CA GLY A 217 10.32 -12.95 -3.13
C GLY A 217 11.32 -13.28 -2.00
N ASN A 218 12.61 -13.08 -2.22
CA ASN A 218 13.60 -13.20 -1.13
C ASN A 218 13.87 -11.85 -0.43
N MET A 219 12.96 -10.90 -0.63
CA MET A 219 13.04 -9.55 -0.10
C MET A 219 12.99 -9.53 1.43
N VAL A 220 13.80 -8.67 2.03
CA VAL A 220 13.80 -8.40 3.47
C VAL A 220 12.87 -7.23 3.80
N ILE A 221 11.96 -7.40 4.75
CA ILE A 221 11.12 -6.33 5.29
C ILE A 221 11.79 -5.78 6.56
N VAL A 222 12.12 -4.50 6.58
CA VAL A 222 12.80 -3.82 7.69
C VAL A 222 11.85 -2.90 8.44
N SER A 223 11.70 -3.05 9.76
CA SER A 223 10.83 -2.18 10.57
C SER A 223 11.35 -1.93 12.01
N ASP A 224 10.58 -1.17 12.79
CA ASP A 224 10.79 -0.80 14.21
C ASP A 224 10.37 -1.87 15.24
N ASP A 225 10.35 -3.14 14.84
CA ASP A 225 9.83 -4.27 15.64
C ASP A 225 8.31 -4.29 15.91
N ALA A 226 7.53 -3.40 15.29
CA ALA A 226 6.08 -3.47 15.44
C ALA A 226 5.54 -4.80 14.86
N GLY A 227 4.80 -5.54 15.68
CA GLY A 227 4.42 -6.93 15.40
C GLY A 227 3.58 -7.14 14.14
N GLN A 228 2.94 -6.09 13.61
CA GLN A 228 2.21 -6.15 12.35
C GLN A 228 3.11 -6.31 11.12
N PHE A 229 4.40 -5.94 11.21
CA PHE A 229 5.35 -6.05 10.10
C PHE A 229 6.18 -7.33 10.11
N ARG A 230 6.12 -8.11 11.20
CA ARG A 230 6.80 -9.41 11.36
C ARG A 230 6.16 -10.48 10.47
N VAL A 231 6.46 -10.46 9.17
CA VAL A 231 6.02 -11.42 8.15
C VAL A 231 7.18 -11.74 7.19
N GLY A 232 7.26 -12.99 6.73
CA GLY A 232 8.32 -13.44 5.82
C GLY A 232 9.72 -13.21 6.40
N ASN A 233 10.66 -12.77 5.55
CA ASN A 233 12.00 -12.44 5.99
C ASN A 233 12.02 -11.03 6.60
N HIS A 234 11.84 -10.94 7.91
CA HIS A 234 11.79 -9.68 8.64
C HIS A 234 13.12 -9.38 9.34
N ALA A 235 13.56 -8.13 9.25
CA ALA A 235 14.70 -7.60 9.95
C ALA A 235 14.35 -6.33 10.72
N LEU A 236 15.13 -6.06 11.76
CA LEU A 236 14.98 -4.85 12.56
C LEU A 236 15.79 -3.73 11.94
N CYS A 237 15.25 -2.50 11.97
CA CYS A 237 16.05 -1.33 11.67
C CYS A 237 17.21 -1.22 12.68
N TRP A 238 18.32 -0.60 12.25
CA TRP A 238 19.58 -0.56 13.01
C TRP A 238 19.37 -0.19 14.48
N VAL A 239 18.57 0.84 14.76
CA VAL A 239 18.32 1.32 16.12
C VAL A 239 17.78 0.21 17.02
N HIS A 240 16.80 -0.55 16.54
CA HIS A 240 16.19 -1.64 17.30
C HIS A 240 17.04 -2.91 17.30
N GLY A 241 17.77 -3.19 16.21
CA GLY A 241 18.71 -4.31 16.15
C GLY A 241 19.90 -4.15 17.11
N CYS A 242 20.45 -2.93 17.24
CA CYS A 242 21.51 -2.62 18.20
C CYS A 242 21.01 -2.67 19.64
N PHE A 243 19.81 -2.13 19.93
CA PHE A 243 19.24 -2.12 21.27
C PHE A 243 19.04 -3.55 21.83
N ILE A 244 18.55 -4.47 21.00
CA ILE A 244 18.39 -5.88 21.39
C ILE A 244 19.75 -6.54 21.65
N ARG A 245 20.77 -6.28 20.82
CA ARG A 245 22.12 -6.83 21.05
C ARG A 245 22.78 -6.28 22.31
N SER A 246 22.56 -5.01 22.65
CA SER A 246 23.05 -4.42 23.90
C SER A 246 22.33 -4.96 25.14
N CYS A 247 21.03 -5.23 25.08
CA CYS A 247 20.31 -5.89 26.19
C CYS A 247 20.60 -7.40 26.29
N GLY A 248 20.94 -8.06 25.19
CA GLY A 248 21.30 -9.49 25.19
C GLY A 248 22.73 -9.80 25.64
N GLN A 249 23.61 -8.78 25.75
CA GLN A 249 24.97 -8.94 26.26
C GLN A 249 25.12 -8.66 27.77
N SER A 250 24.08 -8.19 28.45
CA SER A 250 24.11 -7.92 29.89
C SER A 250 23.81 -9.13 30.79
N ASP A 251 23.40 -10.29 30.23
CA ASP A 251 23.08 -11.52 31.00
C ASP A 251 24.15 -12.63 30.86
N GLY A 252 25.40 -12.29 30.55
CA GLY A 252 26.44 -13.29 30.29
C GLY A 252 27.87 -12.84 30.59
N ALA A 253 28.13 -12.25 31.75
CA ALA A 253 29.50 -12.00 32.21
C ALA A 253 29.61 -11.92 33.75
N GLN A 254 29.69 -13.08 34.42
CA GLN A 254 30.23 -13.28 35.78
C GLN A 254 30.36 -14.80 35.98
N GLY A 255 31.50 -15.42 36.22
CA GLY A 255 32.89 -15.02 36.28
C GLY A 255 33.69 -16.32 36.45
N ASP A 256 34.66 -16.53 35.57
CA ASP A 256 35.63 -17.61 35.70
C ASP A 256 36.74 -17.11 36.64
N THR A 257 36.72 -17.53 37.90
CA THR A 257 37.86 -17.35 38.80
C THR A 257 38.53 -18.68 39.01
N GLY A 258 39.60 -18.88 38.26
CA GLY A 258 40.56 -19.96 38.46
C GLY A 258 41.13 -19.98 39.87
N HIS A 259 41.36 -21.20 40.36
CA HIS A 259 42.24 -21.48 41.48
C HIS A 259 43.23 -22.56 41.02
N HIS A 260 44.48 -22.14 40.84
CA HIS A 260 45.67 -23.00 40.87
C HIS A 260 45.95 -23.43 42.32
N PRO A 261 46.59 -24.60 42.55
CA PRO A 261 47.99 -24.86 42.19
C PRO A 261 48.15 -25.80 40.99
#